data_AF-A0A7J9QQ55-F1
#
_entry.id   AF-A0A7J9QQ55-F1
#
_cell.length_a   1.000
_cell.length_b   1.000
_cell.length_c   1.000
_cell.angle_alpha   90.00
_cell.angle_beta   90.00
_cell.angle_gamma   90.00
#
_symmetry.space_group_name_H-M   'P 1'
#
loop_
_entity.id
_entity.type
_entity.pdbx_description
1 polymer ?
#
loop_
_entity_poly.entity_id
_entity_poly.type
_entity_poly.pdbx_seq_one_letter_code
_entity_poly.pdbx_strand_id
1 'polypeptide(L)'
;MVNEHSLTVSLEEFGLSKYEAQAYVALISKGTISASELSYYSDIPRTKVYPTLLKLENKKLVIISKSKPIMCTAIAPEDAFDSVIHEQINKVNAMNTLVSKLKKASEESRKSRGSEEKRYYQLSANNVLNQLRKMI
;
A
#
# COMPACT_ATOMS: atom_id res chain seq x y z
N MET A 1 20.30 -19.59 -16.61
CA MET A 1 19.61 -19.94 -15.35
C MET A 1 19.15 -18.66 -14.71
N VAL A 2 17.84 -18.47 -14.53
CA VAL A 2 17.30 -17.28 -13.87
C VAL A 2 17.63 -17.39 -12.38
N ASN A 3 18.26 -16.37 -11.80
CA ASN A 3 18.69 -16.40 -10.40
C ASN A 3 17.47 -16.19 -9.48
N GLU A 4 17.07 -17.21 -8.71
CA GLU A 4 15.88 -17.17 -7.84
C GLU A 4 15.94 -16.01 -6.83
N HIS A 5 17.12 -15.67 -6.31
CA HIS A 5 17.31 -14.53 -5.43
C HIS A 5 17.03 -13.18 -6.11
N SER A 6 17.34 -13.03 -7.39
CA SER A 6 17.04 -11.82 -8.13
C SER A 6 15.54 -11.67 -8.37
N LEU A 7 14.83 -12.79 -8.58
CA LEU A 7 13.37 -12.79 -8.74
C LEU A 7 12.66 -12.40 -7.45
N THR A 8 13.11 -12.90 -6.29
CA THR A 8 12.50 -12.55 -5.01
C THR A 8 12.61 -11.06 -4.69
N VAL A 9 13.77 -10.44 -4.97
CA VAL A 9 13.97 -9.00 -4.75
C VAL A 9 13.06 -8.19 -5.68
N SER A 10 12.97 -8.56 -6.95
CA SER A 10 12.09 -7.87 -7.89
C SER A 10 10.61 -7.97 -7.48
N LEU A 11 10.17 -9.11 -6.94
CA LEU A 11 8.78 -9.31 -6.52
C LEU A 11 8.38 -8.46 -5.30
N GLU A 12 9.33 -8.09 -4.43
CA GLU A 12 9.06 -7.17 -3.33
C GLU A 12 8.66 -5.77 -3.84
N GLU A 13 9.23 -5.32 -4.96
CA GLU A 13 8.86 -4.06 -5.64
C GLU A 13 7.43 -4.10 -6.21
N PHE A 14 6.91 -5.30 -6.52
CA PHE A 14 5.50 -5.49 -6.89
C PHE A 14 4.55 -5.51 -5.68
N GLY A 15 5.04 -5.21 -4.48
CA GLY A 15 4.23 -5.14 -3.26
C GLY A 15 3.96 -6.49 -2.62
N LEU A 16 4.75 -7.51 -2.94
CA LEU A 16 4.77 -8.78 -2.19
C LEU A 16 5.67 -8.64 -0.97
N SER A 17 5.31 -9.30 0.13
CA SER A 17 6.25 -9.47 1.24
C SER A 17 7.33 -10.50 0.89
N LYS A 18 8.46 -10.49 1.61
CA LYS A 18 9.54 -11.47 1.43
C LYS A 18 9.05 -12.93 1.41
N TYR A 19 8.19 -13.31 2.36
CA TYR A 19 7.63 -14.66 2.38
C TYR A 19 6.67 -14.93 1.22
N GLU A 20 5.90 -13.93 0.79
CA GLU A 20 5.01 -14.05 -0.39
C GLU A 20 5.83 -14.28 -1.66
N ALA A 21 6.92 -13.52 -1.85
CA ALA A 21 7.82 -13.68 -2.98
C ALA A 21 8.49 -15.06 -2.98
N GLN A 22 9.04 -15.50 -1.84
CA GLN A 22 9.65 -16.83 -1.69
C GLN A 22 8.66 -17.96 -1.99
N ALA A 23 7.44 -17.87 -1.46
CA ALA A 23 6.40 -18.87 -1.70
C ALA A 23 6.01 -18.93 -3.19
N TYR A 24 5.81 -17.77 -3.82
CA TYR A 24 5.43 -17.70 -5.23
C TYR A 24 6.53 -18.26 -6.14
N VAL A 25 7.80 -17.90 -5.92
CA VAL A 25 8.94 -18.44 -6.67
C VAL A 25 9.06 -19.95 -6.49
N ALA A 26 8.92 -20.46 -5.26
CA ALA A 26 8.96 -21.89 -4.99
C ALA A 26 7.84 -22.66 -5.73
N LEU A 27 6.62 -22.09 -5.77
CA LEU A 27 5.50 -22.68 -6.49
C LEU A 27 5.68 -22.64 -8.02
N ILE A 28 6.27 -21.58 -8.57
CA ILE A 28 6.63 -21.52 -9.99
C ILE A 28 7.71 -22.55 -10.34
N SER A 29 8.70 -22.72 -9.47
CA SER A 29 9.84 -23.64 -9.67
C SER A 29 9.46 -25.12 -9.51
N LYS A 30 8.59 -25.44 -8.53
CA LYS A 30 8.20 -26.82 -8.19
C LYS A 30 6.85 -27.26 -8.73
N GLY A 31 6.02 -26.33 -9.19
CA GLY A 31 4.65 -26.60 -9.59
C GLY A 31 3.72 -26.81 -8.39
N THR A 32 2.77 -27.73 -8.53
CA THR A 32 1.77 -28.01 -7.48
C THR A 32 2.38 -28.83 -6.35
N ILE A 33 2.45 -28.25 -5.15
CA ILE A 33 3.00 -28.88 -3.94
C ILE A 33 2.12 -28.63 -2.72
N SER A 34 2.27 -29.44 -1.68
CA SER A 34 1.55 -29.25 -0.41
C SER A 34 2.10 -28.07 0.39
N ALA A 35 1.31 -27.54 1.34
CA ALA A 35 1.78 -26.50 2.26
C ALA A 35 3.02 -26.94 3.08
N SER A 36 3.13 -28.22 3.39
CA SER A 36 4.29 -28.76 4.13
C SER A 36 5.56 -28.75 3.29
N GLU A 37 5.44 -29.15 2.01
CA GLU A 37 6.54 -29.10 1.04
C GLU A 37 6.91 -27.66 0.71
N LEU A 38 5.93 -26.77 0.59
CA LEU A 38 6.18 -25.35 0.39
C LEU A 38 7.06 -24.78 1.49
N SER A 39 6.77 -25.09 2.77
CA SER A 39 7.62 -24.68 3.90
C SER A 39 9.07 -25.12 3.72
N TYR A 40 9.27 -26.35 3.23
CA TYR A 40 10.58 -26.95 3.07
C TYR A 40 11.36 -26.34 1.89
N TYR A 41 10.70 -26.09 0.76
CA TYR A 41 11.37 -25.56 -0.43
C TYR A 41 11.53 -24.04 -0.46
N SER A 42 10.74 -23.30 0.33
CA SER A 42 10.76 -21.83 0.34
C SER A 42 11.46 -21.22 1.56
N ASP A 43 11.97 -22.06 2.48
CA ASP A 43 12.53 -21.65 3.78
C ASP A 43 11.58 -20.78 4.63
N ILE A 44 10.28 -20.88 4.38
CA ILE A 44 9.26 -20.16 5.16
C ILE A 44 8.95 -20.99 6.41
N PRO A 45 8.96 -20.39 7.61
CA PRO A 45 8.55 -21.08 8.84
C PRO A 45 7.15 -21.67 8.70
N ARG A 46 6.93 -22.92 9.14
CA ARG A 46 5.63 -23.62 9.03
C ARG A 46 4.44 -22.80 9.54
N THR A 47 4.63 -22.03 10.61
CA THR A 47 3.60 -21.15 11.20
C THR A 47 3.19 -19.98 10.30
N LYS A 48 4.00 -19.64 9.30
CA LYS A 48 3.79 -18.53 8.36
C LYS A 48 3.30 -18.98 6.98
N VAL A 49 3.36 -20.27 6.65
CA VAL A 49 2.96 -20.78 5.33
C VAL A 49 1.49 -20.49 5.02
N TYR A 50 0.56 -20.92 5.88
CA TYR A 50 -0.87 -20.70 5.65
C TYR A 50 -1.25 -19.20 5.58
N PRO A 51 -0.81 -18.33 6.50
CA PRO A 51 -1.05 -16.89 6.36
C PRO A 51 -0.49 -16.30 5.06
N THR A 52 0.67 -16.77 4.60
CA THR A 52 1.30 -16.29 3.37
C THR A 52 0.51 -16.76 2.14
N LEU A 53 0.11 -18.03 2.11
CA LEU A 53 -0.72 -18.59 1.05
C LEU A 53 -2.06 -17.89 0.93
N LEU A 54 -2.74 -17.60 2.04
CA LEU A 54 -4.01 -16.87 2.04
C LEU A 54 -3.85 -15.46 1.47
N LYS A 55 -2.74 -14.77 1.77
CA LYS A 55 -2.47 -13.46 1.18
C LYS A 55 -2.20 -13.55 -0.32
N LEU A 56 -1.45 -14.55 -0.76
CA LEU A 56 -1.21 -14.81 -2.18
C LEU A 56 -2.51 -15.17 -2.93
N GLU A 57 -3.38 -15.96 -2.31
CA GLU A 57 -4.69 -16.30 -2.86
C GLU A 57 -5.59 -15.05 -2.99
N ASN A 58 -5.62 -14.20 -1.96
CA ASN A 58 -6.34 -12.91 -2.01
C ASN A 58 -5.82 -11.99 -3.13
N LYS A 59 -4.51 -12.03 -3.40
CA LYS A 59 -3.87 -11.31 -4.50
C LYS A 59 -4.04 -12.01 -5.86
N LYS A 60 -4.76 -13.14 -5.93
CA LYS A 60 -4.92 -13.97 -7.13
C LYS A 60 -3.60 -14.41 -7.76
N LEU A 61 -2.60 -14.68 -6.92
CA LEU A 61 -1.29 -15.19 -7.35
C LEU A 61 -1.18 -16.71 -7.19
N VAL A 62 -1.98 -17.31 -6.30
CA VAL A 62 -1.93 -18.75 -6.00
C VAL A 62 -3.35 -19.30 -5.88
N ILE A 63 -3.52 -20.56 -6.27
CA ILE A 63 -4.74 -21.34 -6.06
C ILE A 63 -4.47 -22.39 -4.99
N ILE A 64 -5.34 -22.45 -3.99
CA ILE A 64 -5.29 -23.46 -2.93
C ILE A 64 -6.42 -24.47 -3.15
N SER A 65 -6.08 -25.75 -3.31
CA SER A 65 -7.07 -26.81 -3.41
C SER A 65 -7.63 -27.15 -2.03
N LYS A 66 -8.94 -27.41 -1.97
CA LYS A 66 -9.61 -27.92 -0.76
C LYS A 66 -9.51 -29.45 -0.63
N SER A 67 -8.65 -30.09 -1.41
CA SER A 67 -8.40 -31.52 -1.32
C SER A 67 -7.65 -31.88 -0.04
N LYS A 68 -7.64 -33.17 0.33
CA LYS A 68 -6.74 -33.71 1.35
C LYS A 68 -5.69 -34.58 0.63
N PRO A 69 -4.41 -34.21 0.65
CA PRO A 69 -3.81 -33.01 1.26
C PRO A 69 -4.16 -31.71 0.52
N ILE A 70 -4.03 -30.58 1.23
CA ILE A 70 -4.17 -29.22 0.67
C ILE A 70 -2.98 -28.99 -0.26
N MET A 71 -3.26 -28.74 -1.54
CA MET A 71 -2.26 -28.46 -2.55
C MET A 71 -2.29 -26.99 -2.93
N CYS A 72 -1.14 -26.44 -3.26
CA CYS A 72 -0.94 -25.06 -3.63
C CYS A 72 -0.31 -25.01 -5.02
N THR A 73 -0.83 -24.15 -5.89
CA THR A 73 -0.35 -23.99 -7.26
C THR A 73 -0.22 -22.50 -7.57
N ALA A 74 0.91 -22.07 -8.12
CA ALA A 74 1.07 -20.71 -8.60
C ALA A 74 0.27 -20.49 -9.89
N ILE A 75 -0.35 -19.32 -10.01
CA ILE A 75 -0.91 -18.84 -11.27
C ILE A 75 0.24 -18.31 -12.12
N ALA A 76 0.20 -18.55 -13.44
CA ALA A 76 1.23 -18.11 -14.36
C ALA A 76 1.46 -16.59 -14.25
N PRO A 77 2.71 -16.09 -14.30
CA PRO A 77 3.00 -14.67 -14.12
C PRO A 77 2.26 -13.77 -15.12
N GLU A 78 2.06 -14.26 -16.34
CA GLU A 78 1.30 -13.60 -17.41
C GLU A 78 -0.13 -13.26 -16.98
N ASP A 79 -0.80 -14.16 -16.26
CA ASP A 79 -2.18 -13.98 -15.80
C ASP A 79 -2.25 -13.34 -14.41
N ALA A 80 -1.23 -13.56 -13.58
CA ALA A 80 -1.25 -13.23 -12.17
C ALA A 80 -0.96 -11.72 -11.91
N PHE A 81 0.02 -11.16 -12.65
CA PHE A 81 0.55 -9.82 -12.33
C PHE A 81 -0.26 -8.66 -12.89
N ASP A 82 -1.14 -8.88 -13.88
CA ASP A 82 -2.00 -7.82 -14.40
C ASP A 82 -2.84 -7.18 -13.28
N SER A 83 -3.46 -8.01 -12.44
CA SER A 83 -4.23 -7.51 -11.29
C SER A 83 -3.39 -6.78 -10.25
N VAL A 84 -2.17 -7.26 -9.99
CA VAL A 84 -1.25 -6.66 -9.02
C VAL A 84 -0.77 -5.29 -9.49
N ILE A 85 -0.42 -5.18 -10.77
CA ILE A 85 0.00 -3.93 -11.40
C ILE A 85 -1.16 -2.92 -11.36
N HIS A 86 -2.38 -3.34 -11.71
CA HIS A 86 -3.55 -2.47 -11.62
C HIS A 86 -3.84 -1.99 -10.19
N GLU A 87 -3.71 -2.85 -9.19
CA GLU A 87 -3.89 -2.46 -7.79
C GLU A 87 -2.85 -1.41 -7.38
N GLN A 88 -1.60 -1.55 -7.83
CA GLN A 88 -0.53 -0.61 -7.52
C GLN A 88 -0.74 0.75 -8.19
N ILE A 89 -1.18 0.76 -9.45
CA ILE A 89 -1.58 2.00 -10.15
C ILE A 89 -2.71 2.70 -9.40
N ASN A 90 -3.71 1.95 -8.94
CA ASN A 90 -4.83 2.49 -8.17
C ASN A 90 -4.36 3.11 -6.84
N LYS A 91 -3.41 2.46 -6.14
CA LYS A 91 -2.81 3.01 -4.91
C LYS A 91 -2.08 4.32 -5.18
N VAL A 92 -1.26 4.39 -6.23
CA VAL A 92 -0.55 5.62 -6.63
C VAL A 92 -1.54 6.74 -6.95
N ASN A 93 -2.61 6.45 -7.68
CA ASN A 93 -3.65 7.43 -8.00
C ASN A 93 -4.39 7.92 -6.74
N ALA A 94 -4.69 7.03 -5.80
CA ALA A 94 -5.28 7.39 -4.51
C ALA A 94 -4.35 8.29 -3.69
N MET A 95 -3.05 7.98 -3.64
CA MET A 95 -2.04 8.80 -2.97
C MET A 95 -1.95 10.20 -3.59
N ASN A 96 -1.90 10.30 -4.91
CA ASN A 96 -1.88 11.59 -5.62
C ASN A 96 -3.14 12.41 -5.30
N THR A 97 -4.30 11.76 -5.24
CA THR A 97 -5.56 12.40 -4.86
C THR A 97 -5.51 12.93 -3.43
N LEU A 98 -4.98 12.16 -2.47
CA LEU A 98 -4.80 12.61 -1.09
C LEU A 98 -3.87 13.82 -1.00
N VAL A 99 -2.72 13.78 -1.68
CA VAL A 99 -1.79 14.91 -1.74
C VAL A 99 -2.48 16.15 -2.30
N SER A 100 -3.31 16.01 -3.34
CA SER A 100 -4.06 17.15 -3.90
C SER A 100 -5.05 17.76 -2.90
N LYS A 101 -5.75 16.92 -2.12
CA LYS A 101 -6.68 17.36 -1.07
C LYS A 101 -5.94 18.08 0.06
N LEU A 102 -4.80 17.53 0.49
CA LEU A 102 -3.95 18.13 1.52
C LEU A 102 -3.40 19.49 1.08
N LYS A 103 -3.00 19.64 -0.19
CA LYS A 103 -2.56 20.94 -0.74
C LYS A 103 -3.66 21.99 -0.61
N LYS A 104 -4.88 21.68 -1.06
CA LYS A 104 -6.05 22.58 -0.96
C LYS A 104 -6.36 22.99 0.48
N ALA A 105 -6.44 22.01 1.39
CA ALA A 105 -6.67 22.29 2.82
C ALA A 105 -5.57 23.19 3.44
N SER A 106 -4.31 23.00 3.03
CA SER A 106 -3.19 23.83 3.49
C SER A 106 -3.25 25.27 2.97
N GLU A 107 -3.77 25.48 1.76
CA GLU A 107 -3.91 26.81 1.14
C GLU A 107 -5.07 27.59 1.75
N GLU A 108 -6.20 26.92 2.02
CA GLU A 108 -7.35 27.49 2.72
C GLU A 108 -6.97 27.95 4.14
N SER A 109 -6.21 27.11 4.85
CA SER A 109 -5.70 27.44 6.19
C SER A 109 -4.74 28.64 6.17
N ARG A 110 -3.88 28.76 5.14
CA ARG A 110 -2.99 29.92 4.96
C ARG A 110 -3.76 31.21 4.64
N LYS A 111 -4.80 31.13 3.80
CA LYS A 111 -5.64 32.29 3.44
C LYS A 111 -6.46 32.81 4.64
N SER A 112 -6.96 31.92 5.49
CA SER A 112 -7.67 32.28 6.73
C SER A 112 -6.76 32.97 7.75
N ARG A 113 -5.54 32.47 7.98
CA ARG A 113 -4.54 33.15 8.84
C ARG A 113 -4.12 34.54 8.31
N GLY A 114 -3.89 34.66 7.01
CA GLY A 114 -3.51 35.95 6.40
C GLY A 114 -4.62 37.01 6.39
N SER A 115 -5.89 36.62 6.57
CA SER A 115 -7.02 37.55 6.73
C SER A 115 -7.29 37.92 8.19
N GLU A 116 -6.98 37.03 9.14
CA GLU A 116 -6.93 37.34 10.57
C GLU A 116 -5.84 38.37 10.88
N GLU A 117 -4.60 38.19 10.40
CA GLU A 117 -3.49 39.12 10.63
C GLU A 117 -3.81 40.56 10.15
N LYS A 118 -4.47 40.71 8.99
CA LYS A 118 -4.89 42.04 8.48
C LYS A 118 -5.86 42.77 9.40
N ARG A 119 -6.74 42.06 10.13
CA ARG A 119 -7.68 42.67 11.10
C ARG A 119 -6.95 43.26 12.29
N TYR A 120 -5.86 42.64 12.73
CA TYR A 120 -5.05 43.16 13.85
C TYR A 120 -4.28 44.44 13.44
N TYR A 121 -3.82 44.55 12.19
CA TYR A 121 -3.17 45.77 11.71
C TYR A 121 -4.12 46.98 11.59
N GLN A 122 -5.42 46.77 11.32
CA GLN A 122 -6.42 47.85 11.26
C GLN A 122 -6.93 48.28 12.65
N LEU A 123 -6.70 47.46 13.67
CA LEU A 123 -6.92 47.81 15.08
C LEU A 123 -5.74 48.57 15.71
N SER A 124 -4.73 48.95 14.92
CA SER A 124 -3.59 49.73 15.40
C SER A 124 -4.01 51.16 15.77
N ALA A 125 -4.09 51.39 17.07
CA ALA A 125 -4.11 52.64 17.84
C ALA A 125 -5.26 53.65 17.58
N ASN A 126 -5.58 54.01 16.34
CA ASN A 126 -6.47 55.16 16.08
C ASN A 126 -7.97 54.82 16.07
N ASN A 127 -8.36 53.57 15.78
CA ASN A 127 -9.76 53.18 15.76
C ASN A 127 -10.32 52.76 17.13
N VAL A 128 -9.46 52.28 18.04
CA VAL A 128 -9.89 51.86 19.39
C VAL A 128 -10.44 53.06 20.19
N LEU A 129 -9.76 54.22 20.10
CA LEU A 129 -10.23 55.47 20.73
C LEU A 129 -11.55 55.99 20.14
N ASN A 130 -11.73 55.87 18.81
CA ASN A 130 -12.97 56.26 18.15
C ASN A 130 -14.14 55.32 18.45
N GLN A 131 -13.87 54.04 18.73
CA GLN A 131 -14.88 53.06 19.08
C GLN A 131 -15.32 53.19 20.56
N LEU A 132 -14.39 53.49 21.47
CA LEU A 132 -14.70 53.84 22.86
C LEU A 132 -15.51 55.14 22.97
N ARG A 133 -15.23 56.14 22.12
CA ARG A 133 -16.00 57.40 22.06
C ARG A 133 -17.43 57.24 21.53
N LYS A 134 -17.74 56.14 20.82
CA LYS A 134 -19.10 55.82 20.33
C LYS A 134 -19.97 55.09 21.37
N MET A 135 -19.39 54.62 22.47
CA MET A 135 -20.08 53.87 23.52
C MET A 135 -20.35 54.68 24.80
N ILE A 136 -20.04 55.98 24.78
CA ILE A 136 -20.41 56.98 25.80
C ILE A 136 -21.32 57.99 25.10
#